data_AF-A0AAQ3T021-F1
#
_entry.id   AF-A0AAQ3T021-F1
#
_cell.length_a   1.000
_cell.length_b   1.000
_cell.length_c   1.000
_cell.angle_alpha   90.00
_cell.angle_beta   90.00
_cell.angle_gamma   90.00
#
_symmetry.space_group_name_H-M   'P 1'
#
loop_
_entity.id
_entity.type
_entity.pdbx_description
1 polymer ?
#
loop_
_entity_poly.entity_id
_entity_poly.type
_entity_poly.pdbx_seq_one_letter_code
_entity_poly.pdbx_strand_id
1 'polypeptide(L)'
;MVVASPGGEIHTSSICSRVGIKIRGVEFSTKLIVINSMDIDIISGMDTLEKWGIKIDCAQRTVHLAASDGQEVGISASRPSGYLHQMEARPTDGIRVVCEYPDVFPDELPVLLPGTAPITMRQYRMAPVEQDEVKKNIDELLAKGFIRRSSSPWSFPVLLIEKKDTDVKRMCVDYRALNKVTIKNKYPLPRIDDLSGYHQLKIRPSDIHKTAFTTKYGLYEYTLMSFGLTNAPAYFMQLMNSMFMDYLDKFVVVFIDDILIYSKTEAEHEEHLRLVFQRLRKHKLYAKFSKCEFWIDEVRFLGHVISKGGIAVDPSKVSTVTNWKVPEIPKEVRGFLGLIGYYRRFIENFSKIAKPVTSLLEKDAEFKWTDAQQAAFDELKKRLTTAPVLTLPDQQRNS
;
A
#
# COMPACT_ATOMS: atom_id res chain seq x y z
N MET A 1 0.19 -24.84 -20.31
CA MET A 1 1.55 -25.14 -19.82
C MET A 1 2.25 -23.82 -19.55
N VAL A 2 3.06 -23.74 -18.49
CA VAL A 2 3.84 -22.55 -18.13
C VAL A 2 5.28 -22.79 -18.52
N VAL A 3 5.86 -21.91 -19.34
CA VAL A 3 7.28 -21.94 -19.72
C VAL A 3 7.97 -20.79 -18.99
N ALA A 4 8.94 -21.12 -18.15
CA ALA A 4 9.79 -20.14 -17.51
C ALA A 4 10.82 -19.62 -18.52
N SER A 5 10.79 -18.33 -18.81
CA SER A 5 11.79 -17.64 -19.63
C SER A 5 12.53 -16.58 -18.77
N PRO A 6 13.71 -16.11 -19.19
CA PRO A 6 14.41 -15.03 -18.50
C PRO A 6 13.60 -13.73 -18.35
N GLY A 7 12.56 -13.52 -19.18
CA GLY A 7 11.65 -12.37 -19.13
C GLY A 7 10.35 -12.60 -18.35
N GLY A 8 10.16 -13.77 -17.73
CA GLY A 8 8.96 -14.13 -16.97
C GLY A 8 8.31 -15.43 -17.42
N GLU A 9 7.15 -15.74 -16.84
CA GLU A 9 6.36 -16.94 -17.13
C GLU A 9 5.47 -16.71 -18.36
N ILE A 10 5.65 -17.53 -19.40
CA ILE A 10 4.83 -17.50 -20.62
C ILE A 10 3.84 -18.65 -20.58
N HIS A 11 2.55 -18.32 -20.71
CA HIS A 11 1.48 -19.30 -20.77
C HIS A 11 1.18 -19.69 -22.23
N THR A 12 1.22 -20.99 -22.52
CA THR A 12 0.90 -21.52 -23.85
C THR A 12 0.20 -22.87 -23.77
N SER A 13 -0.67 -23.14 -24.74
CA SER A 13 -1.46 -24.37 -24.89
C SER A 13 -0.97 -25.28 -26.01
N SER A 14 0.05 -24.88 -26.79
CA SER A 14 0.46 -25.58 -28.01
C SER A 14 1.89 -26.11 -27.94
N ILE A 15 2.07 -27.37 -28.34
CA ILE A 15 3.35 -28.10 -28.30
C ILE A 15 3.52 -28.89 -29.60
N CYS A 16 4.71 -28.81 -30.20
CA CYS A 16 5.12 -29.66 -31.31
C CYS A 16 6.10 -30.73 -30.78
N SER A 17 5.63 -31.98 -30.69
CA SER A 17 6.34 -33.04 -29.96
C SER A 17 7.59 -33.60 -30.68
N ARG A 18 7.72 -33.42 -31.99
CA ARG A 18 8.87 -33.86 -32.79
C ARG A 18 9.07 -32.94 -33.99
N VAL A 19 9.97 -31.96 -33.86
CA VAL A 19 10.38 -31.08 -34.97
C VAL A 19 11.81 -31.43 -35.36
N GLY A 20 12.01 -31.74 -36.64
CA GLY A 20 13.33 -31.93 -37.24
C GLY A 20 13.90 -30.58 -37.68
N ILE A 21 15.04 -30.19 -37.12
CA ILE A 21 15.76 -28.96 -37.43
C ILE A 21 17.04 -29.35 -38.14
N LYS A 22 17.21 -28.90 -39.39
CA LYS A 22 18.39 -29.22 -40.19
C LYS A 22 19.42 -28.11 -40.09
N ILE A 23 20.58 -28.40 -39.52
CA ILE A 23 21.67 -27.46 -39.31
C ILE A 23 22.88 -27.93 -40.11
N ARG A 24 23.31 -27.13 -41.09
CA ARG A 24 24.40 -27.43 -42.05
C ARG A 24 24.34 -28.84 -42.67
N GLY A 25 23.13 -29.37 -42.88
CA GLY A 25 22.93 -30.68 -43.50
C GLY A 25 22.61 -31.81 -42.52
N VAL A 26 22.85 -31.63 -41.23
CA VAL A 26 22.62 -32.64 -40.18
C VAL A 26 21.28 -32.36 -39.49
N GLU A 27 20.50 -33.42 -39.22
CA GLU A 27 19.16 -33.30 -38.67
C GLU A 27 19.14 -33.50 -37.16
N PHE A 28 18.52 -32.56 -36.45
CA PHE A 28 18.38 -32.56 -35.00
C PHE A 28 16.91 -32.58 -34.63
N SER A 29 16.51 -33.49 -33.73
CA SER A 29 15.11 -33.57 -33.28
C SER A 29 14.92 -32.97 -31.89
N THR A 30 13.94 -32.10 -31.75
CA THR A 30 13.53 -31.54 -30.45
C THR A 30 12.02 -31.34 -30.34
N LYS A 31 11.57 -31.11 -29.12
CA LYS A 31 10.20 -30.75 -28.78
C LYS A 31 10.13 -29.24 -28.66
N LEU A 32 9.29 -28.60 -29.47
CA LEU A 32 9.13 -27.15 -29.44
C LEU A 32 7.82 -26.77 -28.75
N ILE A 33 7.85 -25.64 -28.06
CA ILE A 33 6.69 -25.03 -27.43
C ILE A 33 6.40 -23.74 -28.19
N VAL A 34 5.17 -23.58 -28.67
CA VAL A 34 4.81 -22.39 -29.47
C VAL A 34 4.54 -21.23 -28.53
N ILE A 35 5.30 -20.16 -28.68
CA ILE A 35 5.14 -18.89 -27.97
C ILE A 35 4.93 -17.77 -28.99
N ASN A 36 4.13 -16.77 -28.64
CA ASN A 36 3.84 -15.66 -29.54
C ASN A 36 4.93 -14.58 -29.38
N SER A 37 6.09 -14.79 -29.98
CA SER A 37 7.19 -13.82 -30.03
C SER A 37 7.27 -13.16 -31.39
N MET A 38 7.41 -11.83 -31.42
CA MET A 38 7.81 -11.12 -32.64
C MET A 38 9.34 -11.22 -32.78
N ASP A 39 9.80 -11.55 -33.99
CA ASP A 39 11.20 -11.50 -34.46
C ASP A 39 12.16 -12.66 -34.10
N ILE A 40 11.69 -13.74 -33.45
CA ILE A 40 12.54 -14.92 -33.18
C ILE A 40 11.81 -16.20 -33.60
N ASP A 41 12.42 -16.96 -34.51
CA ASP A 41 11.83 -18.19 -35.06
C ASP A 41 11.87 -19.36 -34.06
N ILE A 42 13.04 -19.60 -33.43
CA ILE A 42 13.24 -20.72 -32.50
C ILE A 42 14.17 -20.28 -31.36
N ILE A 43 13.74 -20.53 -30.12
CA ILE A 43 14.57 -20.41 -28.93
C ILE A 43 14.94 -21.81 -28.45
N SER A 44 16.23 -22.12 -28.43
CA SER A 44 16.73 -23.38 -27.87
C SER A 44 17.06 -23.20 -26.40
N GLY A 45 16.33 -23.91 -25.53
CA GLY A 45 16.56 -23.91 -24.10
C GLY A 45 17.74 -24.78 -23.67
N MET A 46 18.09 -24.71 -22.38
CA MET A 46 19.17 -25.49 -21.77
C MET A 46 18.98 -27.01 -21.90
N ASP A 47 17.74 -27.47 -21.91
CA ASP A 47 17.36 -28.86 -22.14
C ASP A 47 17.77 -29.37 -23.52
N THR A 48 17.62 -28.52 -24.53
CA THR A 48 18.04 -28.83 -25.91
C THR A 48 19.56 -28.72 -26.04
N LEU A 49 20.20 -27.75 -25.37
CA LEU A 49 21.65 -27.62 -25.33
C LEU A 49 22.32 -28.87 -24.71
N GLU A 50 21.77 -29.37 -23.61
CA GLU A 50 22.24 -30.60 -22.96
C GLU A 50 22.03 -31.82 -23.85
N LYS A 51 20.82 -31.97 -24.44
CA LYS A 51 20.49 -33.09 -25.31
C LYS A 51 21.40 -33.19 -26.55
N TRP A 52 21.78 -32.05 -27.12
CA TRP A 52 22.63 -31.98 -28.32
C TRP A 52 24.12 -31.78 -27.99
N GLY A 53 24.50 -31.89 -26.71
CA GLY A 53 25.89 -31.80 -26.27
C GLY A 53 26.59 -30.52 -26.70
N ILE A 54 25.87 -29.39 -26.71
CA ILE A 54 26.36 -28.15 -27.31
C ILE A 54 27.52 -27.58 -26.50
N LYS A 55 28.64 -27.29 -27.19
CA LYS A 55 29.81 -26.62 -26.63
C LYS A 55 29.97 -25.25 -27.28
N ILE A 56 30.03 -24.22 -26.45
CA ILE A 56 30.19 -22.83 -26.89
C ILE A 56 31.64 -22.41 -26.60
N ASP A 57 32.41 -22.16 -27.64
CA ASP A 57 33.74 -21.56 -27.52
C ASP A 57 33.63 -20.05 -27.73
N CYS A 58 33.63 -19.32 -26.62
CA CYS A 58 33.52 -17.87 -26.62
C CYS A 58 34.77 -17.17 -27.20
N ALA A 59 35.95 -17.81 -27.12
CA ALA A 59 37.20 -17.23 -27.63
C ALA A 59 37.24 -17.27 -29.16
N GLN A 60 36.80 -18.39 -29.73
CA GLN A 60 36.73 -18.59 -31.18
C GLN A 60 35.40 -18.14 -31.79
N ARG A 61 34.41 -17.79 -30.95
CA ARG A 61 33.03 -17.45 -31.33
C ARG A 61 32.37 -18.56 -32.14
N THR A 62 32.63 -19.80 -31.73
CA THR A 62 32.08 -20.99 -32.38
C THR A 62 31.12 -21.73 -31.45
N VAL A 63 30.13 -22.36 -32.05
CA VAL A 63 29.21 -23.28 -31.37
C VAL A 63 29.34 -24.64 -32.04
N HIS A 64 29.63 -25.65 -31.24
CA HIS A 64 29.75 -27.03 -31.67
C HIS A 64 28.53 -27.81 -31.18
N LEU A 65 27.87 -28.52 -32.08
CA LEU A 65 26.71 -29.38 -31.80
C LEU A 65 27.07 -30.82 -32.09
N ALA A 66 26.68 -31.75 -31.21
CA ALA A 66 26.83 -33.18 -31.43
C ALA A 66 25.47 -33.78 -31.82
N ALA A 67 25.37 -34.32 -33.02
CA ALA A 67 24.20 -35.04 -33.46
C ALA A 67 24.13 -36.43 -32.81
N SER A 68 22.92 -37.00 -32.76
CA SER A 68 22.68 -38.31 -32.14
C SER A 68 23.39 -39.48 -32.86
N ASP A 69 23.84 -39.27 -34.10
CA ASP A 69 24.62 -40.22 -34.88
C ASP A 69 26.16 -40.05 -34.69
N GLY A 70 26.58 -39.14 -33.80
CA GLY A 70 27.97 -38.86 -33.47
C GLY A 70 28.66 -37.83 -34.37
N GLN A 71 27.96 -37.23 -35.35
CA GLN A 71 28.53 -36.15 -36.15
C GLN A 71 28.60 -34.84 -35.37
N GLU A 72 29.76 -34.17 -35.39
CA GLU A 72 29.94 -32.84 -34.81
C GLU A 72 29.82 -31.75 -35.89
N VAL A 73 29.00 -30.74 -35.62
CA VAL A 73 28.81 -29.58 -36.50
C VAL A 73 29.29 -28.31 -35.80
N GLY A 74 30.27 -27.63 -36.40
CA GLY A 74 30.76 -26.32 -35.94
C GLY A 74 30.16 -25.16 -36.73
N ILE A 75 29.69 -24.13 -36.02
CA ILE A 75 29.17 -22.89 -36.59
C ILE A 75 29.95 -21.72 -36.00
N SER A 76 30.53 -20.87 -36.85
CA SER A 76 31.18 -19.62 -36.42
C SER A 76 30.21 -18.45 -36.53
N ALA A 77 30.10 -17.65 -35.48
CA ALA A 77 29.29 -16.44 -35.50
C ALA A 77 29.99 -15.33 -36.30
N SER A 78 29.35 -14.83 -37.36
CA SER A 78 29.74 -13.56 -38.00
C SER A 78 29.31 -12.37 -37.13
N ARG A 79 30.00 -11.23 -37.24
CA ARG A 79 29.59 -9.99 -36.55
C ARG A 79 28.11 -9.68 -36.89
N PRO A 80 27.23 -9.50 -35.90
CA PRO A 80 25.81 -9.24 -36.18
C PRO A 80 25.63 -7.84 -36.77
N SER A 81 24.80 -7.72 -37.81
CA SER A 81 24.00 -6.50 -38.04
C SER A 81 22.89 -6.53 -36.99
N GLY A 82 23.00 -5.67 -35.98
CA GLY A 82 22.30 -5.82 -34.72
C GLY A 82 20.77 -5.81 -34.81
N TYR A 83 20.16 -6.69 -34.03
CA TYR A 83 18.86 -6.48 -33.40
C TYR A 83 18.99 -6.97 -31.95
N LEU A 84 18.80 -6.05 -31.00
CA LEU A 84 18.96 -6.30 -29.56
C LEU A 84 17.58 -6.23 -28.90
N HIS A 85 16.97 -7.38 -28.59
CA HIS A 85 15.78 -7.48 -27.73
C HIS A 85 16.17 -7.83 -26.30
N GLN A 86 16.98 -6.99 -25.67
CA GLN A 86 17.24 -7.09 -24.23
C GLN A 86 17.40 -5.70 -23.59
N MET A 87 16.58 -5.43 -22.56
CA MET A 87 16.86 -4.39 -21.57
C MET A 87 18.04 -4.87 -20.71
N GLU A 88 19.23 -4.32 -20.95
CA GLU A 88 20.30 -4.32 -19.96
C GLU A 88 20.13 -3.11 -19.04
N ALA A 89 19.92 -3.36 -17.75
CA ALA A 89 20.26 -2.38 -16.74
C ALA A 89 21.78 -2.19 -16.81
N ARG A 90 22.24 -1.02 -17.26
CA ARG A 90 23.66 -0.66 -17.16
C ARG A 90 23.98 -0.39 -15.69
N PRO A 91 25.05 -0.99 -15.12
CA PRO A 91 25.65 -0.45 -13.92
C PRO A 91 26.01 1.03 -14.15
N THR A 92 25.74 1.90 -13.18
CA THR A 92 26.07 3.34 -13.23
C THR A 92 27.57 3.62 -13.38
N ASP A 93 28.39 2.58 -13.19
CA ASP A 93 29.85 2.51 -13.26
C ASP A 93 30.44 2.96 -14.61
N GLY A 94 29.63 3.10 -15.66
CA GLY A 94 30.06 3.53 -17.00
C GLY A 94 29.83 5.00 -17.34
N ILE A 95 29.15 5.78 -16.49
CA ILE A 95 28.87 7.21 -16.75
C ILE A 95 29.77 8.03 -15.82
N ARG A 96 30.86 8.59 -16.36
CA ARG A 96 31.90 9.34 -15.61
C ARG A 96 31.33 10.30 -14.57
N VAL A 97 30.34 11.12 -14.96
CA VAL A 97 29.71 12.10 -14.06
C VAL A 97 28.85 11.44 -12.99
N VAL A 98 28.19 10.31 -13.26
CA VAL A 98 27.31 9.64 -12.28
C VAL A 98 28.13 8.90 -11.21
N CYS A 99 29.31 8.38 -11.58
CA CYS A 99 30.25 7.79 -10.63
C CYS A 99 30.82 8.82 -9.63
N GLU A 100 30.80 10.11 -9.98
CA GLU A 100 31.22 11.22 -9.12
C GLU A 100 30.15 11.64 -8.09
N TYR A 101 28.89 11.21 -8.29
CA TYR A 101 27.75 11.53 -7.41
C TYR A 101 26.96 10.28 -6.98
N PRO A 102 27.60 9.28 -6.35
CA PRO A 102 26.90 8.07 -5.87
C PRO A 102 25.87 8.39 -4.78
N ASP A 103 26.00 9.52 -4.09
CA ASP A 103 25.07 10.06 -3.11
C ASP A 103 23.74 10.55 -3.72
N VAL A 104 23.73 10.87 -5.02
CA VAL A 104 22.53 11.28 -5.76
C VAL A 104 21.71 10.07 -6.24
N PHE A 105 22.36 8.92 -6.41
CA PHE A 105 21.74 7.67 -6.88
C PHE A 105 21.91 6.53 -5.88
N PRO A 106 21.43 6.66 -4.63
CA PRO A 106 21.46 5.54 -3.71
C PRO A 106 20.52 4.44 -4.22
N ASP A 107 20.94 3.18 -4.14
CA ASP A 107 20.10 2.00 -4.46
C ASP A 107 18.76 2.03 -3.69
N GLU A 108 18.75 2.74 -2.55
CA GLU A 108 17.61 2.92 -1.68
C GLU A 108 17.46 4.38 -1.25
N LEU A 109 16.28 4.97 -1.47
CA LEU A 109 15.98 6.32 -0.98
C LEU A 109 16.01 6.39 0.55
N PRO A 110 16.60 7.44 1.14
CA PRO A 110 16.69 7.57 2.58
C PRO A 110 15.30 7.75 3.22
N VAL A 111 15.03 7.00 4.29
CA VAL A 111 13.78 7.11 5.07
C VAL A 111 13.81 8.28 6.07
N LEU A 112 15.00 8.72 6.46
CA LEU A 112 15.24 9.83 7.39
C LEU A 112 15.92 11.00 6.68
N LEU A 113 15.82 12.20 7.25
CA LEU A 113 16.57 13.36 6.76
C LEU A 113 18.09 13.06 6.77
N PRO A 114 18.84 13.48 5.74
CA PRO A 114 20.28 13.29 5.69
C PRO A 114 20.97 13.81 6.96
N GLY A 115 21.92 13.04 7.51
CA GLY A 115 22.67 13.42 8.72
C GLY A 115 21.92 13.23 10.05
N THR A 116 20.76 12.55 10.06
CA THR A 116 20.04 12.28 11.32
C THR A 116 20.79 11.30 12.22
N ALA A 117 21.21 11.77 13.39
CA ALA A 117 21.77 10.92 14.44
C ALA A 117 20.69 10.14 15.21
N PRO A 118 21.02 8.99 15.85
CA PRO A 118 20.07 8.23 16.64
C PRO A 118 19.45 9.03 17.78
N ILE A 119 18.12 8.92 17.93
CA ILE A 119 17.37 9.57 19.01
C ILE A 119 17.18 8.57 20.15
N THR A 120 17.64 8.94 21.34
CA THR A 120 17.40 8.21 22.58
C THR A 120 16.53 9.03 23.52
N MET A 121 15.38 8.46 23.88
CA MET A 121 14.44 9.03 24.83
C MET A 121 14.32 8.13 26.06
N ARG A 122 14.12 8.77 27.22
CA ARG A 122 13.93 8.08 28.50
C ARG A 122 12.54 7.48 28.59
N GLN A 123 12.44 6.34 29.27
CA GLN A 123 11.17 5.70 29.59
C GLN A 123 10.29 6.62 30.46
N TYR A 124 8.98 6.61 30.20
CA TYR A 124 8.01 7.24 31.10
C TYR A 124 7.86 6.45 32.41
N ARG A 125 7.57 7.18 33.49
CA ARG A 125 7.17 6.54 34.75
C ARG A 125 5.79 5.93 34.59
N MET A 126 5.66 4.66 34.96
CA MET A 126 4.42 3.89 34.89
C MET A 126 4.13 3.27 36.25
N ALA A 127 2.87 3.18 36.63
CA ALA A 127 2.45 2.46 37.84
C ALA A 127 2.75 0.95 37.71
N PRO A 128 2.89 0.20 38.81
CA PRO A 128 3.17 -1.25 38.75
C PRO A 128 2.19 -2.03 37.87
N VAL A 129 0.89 -1.74 38.00
CA VAL A 129 -0.18 -2.39 37.19
C VAL A 129 0.02 -2.14 35.69
N GLU A 130 0.44 -0.93 35.31
CA GLU A 130 0.72 -0.58 33.92
C GLU A 130 1.99 -1.27 33.39
N GLN A 131 2.98 -1.49 34.26
CA GLN A 131 4.19 -2.23 33.89
C GLN A 131 3.87 -3.69 33.61
N ASP A 132 2.99 -4.31 34.40
CA ASP A 132 2.55 -5.69 34.17
C ASP A 132 1.79 -5.84 32.85
N GLU A 133 0.93 -4.87 32.51
CA GLU A 133 0.24 -4.83 31.22
C GLU A 133 1.21 -4.66 30.04
N VAL A 134 2.20 -3.78 30.18
CA VAL A 134 3.28 -3.63 29.18
C VAL A 134 4.05 -4.94 29.00
N LYS A 135 4.38 -5.63 30.10
CA LYS A 135 5.07 -6.93 30.05
C LYS A 135 4.27 -7.96 29.26
N LYS A 136 2.98 -8.10 29.57
CA LYS A 136 2.07 -9.00 28.86
C LYS A 136 2.02 -8.71 27.37
N ASN A 137 1.90 -7.43 26.99
CA ASN A 137 1.90 -7.03 25.58
C ASN A 137 3.23 -7.38 24.88
N ILE A 138 4.37 -7.18 25.55
CA ILE A 138 5.69 -7.56 25.02
C ILE A 138 5.76 -9.07 24.78
N ASP A 139 5.36 -9.88 25.75
CA ASP A 139 5.40 -11.35 25.65
C ASP A 139 4.52 -11.84 24.49
N GLU A 140 3.32 -11.28 24.32
CA GLU A 140 2.44 -11.58 23.19
C GLU A 140 3.05 -11.19 21.84
N LEU A 141 3.67 -10.01 21.76
CA LEU A 141 4.29 -9.52 20.52
C LEU A 141 5.54 -10.34 20.15
N LEU A 142 6.33 -10.76 21.15
CA LEU A 142 7.47 -11.67 20.96
C LEU A 142 6.99 -13.04 20.46
N ALA A 143 5.95 -13.61 21.08
CA ALA A 143 5.39 -14.89 20.68
C ALA A 143 4.84 -14.87 19.24
N LYS A 144 4.27 -13.74 18.81
CA LYS A 144 3.81 -13.52 17.44
C LYS A 144 4.94 -13.18 16.45
N GLY A 145 6.16 -12.95 16.94
CA GLY A 145 7.31 -12.55 16.11
C GLY A 145 7.24 -11.11 15.56
N PHE A 146 6.38 -10.27 16.14
CA PHE A 146 6.18 -8.88 15.71
C PHE A 146 7.29 -7.95 16.18
N ILE A 147 7.93 -8.33 17.29
CA ILE A 147 9.08 -7.63 17.86
C ILE A 147 10.20 -8.64 18.15
N ARG A 148 11.42 -8.13 18.29
CA ARG A 148 12.58 -8.88 18.79
C ARG A 148 13.40 -8.01 19.75
N ARG A 149 14.29 -8.63 20.53
CA ARG A 149 15.26 -7.89 21.34
C ARG A 149 16.17 -7.08 20.43
N SER A 150 16.52 -5.88 20.88
CA SER A 150 17.32 -4.93 20.11
C SER A 150 18.55 -4.49 20.90
N SER A 151 19.59 -4.14 20.16
CA SER A 151 20.79 -3.43 20.64
C SER A 151 20.94 -2.08 19.92
N SER A 152 19.83 -1.53 19.42
CA SER A 152 19.82 -0.32 18.61
C SER A 152 20.27 0.91 19.41
N PRO A 153 20.96 1.87 18.76
CA PRO A 153 21.23 3.18 19.37
C PRO A 153 19.97 4.07 19.43
N TRP A 154 18.85 3.63 18.86
CA TRP A 154 17.55 4.31 18.95
C TRP A 154 16.75 3.80 20.14
N SER A 155 15.99 4.69 20.77
CA SER A 155 15.15 4.32 21.91
C SER A 155 13.98 5.27 22.06
N PHE A 156 12.75 4.74 21.90
CA PHE A 156 11.51 5.48 22.10
C PHE A 156 10.70 4.92 23.28
N PRO A 157 10.07 5.76 24.12
CA PRO A 157 9.33 5.27 25.27
C PRO A 157 7.98 4.69 24.85
N VAL A 158 7.52 3.72 25.63
CA VAL A 158 6.17 3.17 25.55
C VAL A 158 5.20 4.01 26.38
N LEU A 159 3.95 4.10 25.93
CA LEU A 159 2.80 4.62 26.67
C LEU A 159 1.60 3.70 26.50
N LEU A 160 0.72 3.70 27.49
CA LEU A 160 -0.55 2.98 27.43
C LEU A 160 -1.68 3.95 27.08
N ILE A 161 -2.48 3.60 26.09
CA ILE A 161 -3.67 4.37 25.68
C ILE A 161 -4.91 3.53 25.93
N GLU A 162 -5.87 4.08 26.66
CA GLU A 162 -7.17 3.45 26.85
C GLU A 162 -7.92 3.41 25.53
N LYS A 163 -8.38 2.21 25.15
CA LYS A 163 -9.26 2.07 23.99
C LYS A 163 -10.66 2.54 24.41
N LYS A 164 -11.25 3.45 23.61
CA LYS A 164 -12.60 3.99 23.85
C LYS A 164 -13.60 2.90 24.20
N ASP A 165 -14.38 3.15 25.25
CA ASP A 165 -15.46 2.30 25.77
C ASP A 165 -15.00 0.89 26.19
N THR A 166 -13.72 0.72 26.52
CA THR A 166 -13.19 -0.54 27.06
C THR A 166 -12.15 -0.27 28.14
N ASP A 167 -12.06 -1.14 29.14
CA ASP A 167 -10.98 -1.12 30.15
C ASP A 167 -9.63 -1.65 29.60
N VAL A 168 -9.53 -1.81 28.28
CA VAL A 168 -8.36 -2.37 27.60
C VAL A 168 -7.39 -1.24 27.25
N LYS A 169 -6.22 -1.25 27.90
CA LYS A 169 -5.10 -0.38 27.58
C LYS A 169 -4.27 -0.97 26.44
N ARG A 170 -3.99 -0.16 25.41
CA ARG A 170 -3.14 -0.52 24.27
C ARG A 170 -1.73 0.02 24.47
N MET A 171 -0.74 -0.84 24.27
CA MET A 171 0.66 -0.43 24.21
C MET A 171 0.92 0.35 22.91
N CYS A 172 1.44 1.57 23.03
CA CYS A 172 1.86 2.42 21.92
C CYS A 172 3.29 2.93 22.15
N VAL A 173 4.08 3.03 21.09
CA VAL A 173 5.41 3.62 21.16
C VAL A 173 5.33 5.09 20.73
N ASP A 174 5.97 5.98 21.47
CA ASP A 174 6.02 7.40 21.13
C ASP A 174 7.03 7.68 20.01
N TYR A 175 6.61 7.49 18.76
CA TYR A 175 7.42 7.83 17.60
C TYR A 175 7.36 9.31 17.21
N ARG A 176 6.83 10.23 18.04
CA ARG A 176 6.73 11.66 17.65
C ARG A 176 8.08 12.27 17.29
N ALA A 177 9.15 11.90 18.00
CA ALA A 177 10.50 12.38 17.69
C ALA A 177 11.04 11.76 16.38
N LEU A 178 10.85 10.45 16.19
CA LEU A 178 11.21 9.75 14.94
C LEU A 178 10.47 10.35 13.73
N ASN A 179 9.18 10.60 13.87
CA ASN A 179 8.31 11.13 12.84
C ASN A 179 8.71 12.54 12.36
N LYS A 180 9.34 13.35 13.21
CA LYS A 180 9.84 14.68 12.84
C LYS A 180 11.04 14.61 11.90
N VAL A 181 11.87 13.59 12.05
CA VAL A 181 13.10 13.38 11.26
C VAL A 181 12.91 12.40 10.11
N THR A 182 11.72 11.81 9.99
CA THR A 182 11.35 10.92 8.88
C THR A 182 10.93 11.73 7.66
N ILE A 183 11.46 11.39 6.49
CA ILE A 183 11.03 11.98 5.23
C ILE A 183 9.58 11.53 4.97
N LYS A 184 8.65 12.48 4.93
CA LYS A 184 7.22 12.19 4.84
C LYS A 184 6.87 11.72 3.43
N ASN A 185 6.30 10.52 3.33
CA ASN A 185 5.69 10.04 2.10
C ASN A 185 4.40 10.82 1.85
N LYS A 186 4.37 11.62 0.78
CA LYS A 186 3.20 12.42 0.38
C LYS A 186 2.21 11.63 -0.48
N TYR A 187 2.16 10.31 -0.33
CA TYR A 187 1.15 9.49 -0.98
C TYR A 187 -0.24 10.07 -0.70
N PRO A 188 -1.10 10.26 -1.72
CA PRO A 188 -2.41 10.86 -1.53
C PRO A 188 -3.28 9.92 -0.68
N LEU A 189 -3.46 10.29 0.58
CA LEU A 189 -4.38 9.62 1.49
C LEU A 189 -5.72 10.36 1.47
N PRO A 190 -6.84 9.68 1.25
CA PRO A 190 -8.15 10.25 1.55
C PRO A 190 -8.24 10.50 3.07
N ARG A 191 -9.00 11.51 3.50
CA ARG A 191 -9.08 11.88 4.93
C ARG A 191 -9.90 10.83 5.69
N ILE A 192 -9.34 10.19 6.74
CA ILE A 192 -10.02 9.58 7.91
C ILE A 192 -8.99 8.92 8.84
N ASP A 193 -9.29 8.89 10.15
CA ASP A 193 -8.46 8.34 11.23
C ASP A 193 -9.17 7.17 11.95
N ASP A 194 -9.01 5.93 11.46
CA ASP A 194 -9.02 4.72 12.32
C ASP A 194 -8.37 3.56 11.55
N LEU A 195 -7.42 2.84 12.15
CA LEU A 195 -6.47 2.00 11.41
C LEU A 195 -6.07 0.76 12.22
N SER A 196 -6.22 -0.44 11.67
CA SER A 196 -5.89 -1.71 12.36
C SER A 196 -5.03 -2.71 11.58
N GLY A 197 -4.65 -2.42 10.33
CA GLY A 197 -3.97 -3.35 9.41
C GLY A 197 -2.43 -3.39 9.42
N TYR A 198 -1.72 -2.49 10.09
CA TYR A 198 -0.27 -2.29 9.86
C TYR A 198 0.64 -3.47 10.19
N HIS A 199 0.29 -4.29 11.19
CA HIS A 199 1.11 -5.43 11.59
C HIS A 199 1.22 -6.55 10.54
N GLN A 200 0.64 -6.39 9.34
CA GLN A 200 0.83 -7.32 8.21
C GLN A 200 1.99 -6.92 7.29
N LEU A 201 2.50 -5.69 7.41
CA LEU A 201 3.61 -5.17 6.59
C LEU A 201 4.95 -5.39 7.28
N LYS A 202 5.93 -5.95 6.55
CA LYS A 202 7.32 -6.04 7.04
C LYS A 202 8.00 -4.68 6.98
N ILE A 203 8.71 -4.34 8.05
CA ILE A 203 9.66 -3.23 8.02
C ILE A 203 10.90 -3.70 7.25
N ARG A 204 11.46 -2.81 6.43
CA ARG A 204 12.70 -3.08 5.72
C ARG A 204 13.80 -3.44 6.72
N PRO A 205 14.62 -4.49 6.50
CA PRO A 205 15.65 -4.89 7.47
C PRO A 205 16.58 -3.77 7.91
N SER A 206 16.96 -2.87 6.99
CA SER A 206 17.80 -1.68 7.27
C SER A 206 17.11 -0.62 8.14
N ASP A 207 15.78 -0.64 8.25
CA ASP A 207 15.00 0.33 9.05
C ASP A 207 14.49 -0.24 10.39
N ILE A 208 14.53 -1.56 10.59
CA ILE A 208 14.03 -2.22 11.81
C ILE A 208 14.60 -1.58 13.08
N HIS A 209 15.91 -1.36 13.12
CA HIS A 209 16.61 -0.80 14.29
C HIS A 209 16.12 0.61 14.65
N LYS A 210 15.60 1.39 13.69
CA LYS A 210 15.07 2.74 13.93
C LYS A 210 13.75 2.72 14.70
N THR A 211 13.09 1.57 14.79
CA THR A 211 11.82 1.41 15.51
C THR A 211 12.00 0.99 16.97
N ALA A 212 13.25 0.93 17.46
CA ALA A 212 13.55 0.41 18.78
C ALA A 212 12.89 1.22 19.91
N PHE A 213 12.26 0.52 20.85
CA PHE A 213 11.53 1.09 21.96
C PHE A 213 11.99 0.50 23.30
N THR A 214 12.04 1.36 24.31
CA THR A 214 12.57 1.04 25.64
C THR A 214 11.46 0.79 26.65
N THR A 215 11.67 -0.25 27.45
CA THR A 215 10.78 -0.67 28.52
C THR A 215 11.63 -1.04 29.73
N LYS A 216 10.99 -1.20 30.90
CA LYS A 216 11.66 -1.71 32.11
C LYS A 216 12.30 -3.09 31.89
N TYR A 217 11.77 -3.87 30.95
CA TYR A 217 12.17 -5.26 30.68
C TYR A 217 13.21 -5.37 29.55
N GLY A 218 13.68 -4.24 29.01
CA GLY A 218 14.71 -4.19 27.98
C GLY A 218 14.32 -3.36 26.76
N LEU A 219 15.21 -3.40 25.77
CA LEU A 219 15.07 -2.74 24.47
C LEU A 219 14.59 -3.74 23.43
N TYR A 220 13.55 -3.36 22.69
CA TYR A 220 12.92 -4.18 21.66
C TYR A 220 12.75 -3.37 20.38
N GLU A 221 12.66 -4.03 19.23
CA GLU A 221 12.42 -3.39 17.94
C GLU A 221 11.36 -4.16 17.13
N TYR A 222 10.61 -3.44 16.30
CA TYR A 222 9.54 -4.02 15.49
C TYR A 222 10.08 -4.57 14.17
N THR A 223 9.69 -5.79 13.84
CA THR A 223 9.97 -6.45 12.54
C THR A 223 8.85 -6.20 11.53
N LEU A 224 7.65 -5.93 12.03
CA LEU A 224 6.44 -5.58 11.28
C LEU A 224 6.01 -4.16 11.63
N MET A 225 5.33 -3.49 10.71
CA MET A 225 5.01 -2.08 10.81
C MET A 225 4.10 -1.82 12.02
N SER A 226 4.60 -1.05 12.98
CA SER A 226 3.90 -0.71 14.20
C SER A 226 3.04 0.54 14.04
N PHE A 227 2.04 0.68 14.90
CA PHE A 227 1.31 1.93 15.05
C PHE A 227 2.23 3.10 15.43
N GLY A 228 1.84 4.31 15.02
CA GLY A 228 2.54 5.56 15.37
C GLY A 228 3.61 6.00 14.37
N LEU A 229 4.01 5.17 13.40
CA LEU A 229 4.94 5.57 12.33
C LEU A 229 4.21 6.42 11.27
N THR A 230 4.74 7.60 10.96
CA THR A 230 4.08 8.58 10.06
C THR A 230 3.81 8.05 8.65
N ASN A 231 4.70 7.22 8.10
CA ASN A 231 4.54 6.71 6.74
C ASN A 231 3.73 5.40 6.66
N ALA A 232 3.34 4.80 7.79
CA ALA A 232 2.63 3.51 7.78
C ALA A 232 1.32 3.52 6.98
N PRO A 233 0.44 4.54 7.13
CA PRO A 233 -0.78 4.64 6.31
C PRO A 233 -0.48 4.77 4.81
N ALA A 234 0.52 5.57 4.45
CA ALA A 234 0.92 5.81 3.07
C ALA A 234 1.42 4.53 2.39
N TYR A 235 2.29 3.76 3.06
CA TYR A 235 2.77 2.49 2.53
C TYR A 235 1.67 1.44 2.42
N PHE A 236 0.76 1.38 3.41
CA PHE A 236 -0.38 0.45 3.35
C PHE A 236 -1.30 0.78 2.18
N MET A 237 -1.62 2.06 1.98
CA MET A 237 -2.43 2.50 0.84
C MET A 237 -1.78 2.25 -0.51
N GLN A 238 -0.46 2.48 -0.62
CA GLN A 238 0.26 2.19 -1.85
C GLN A 238 0.24 0.68 -2.17
N LEU A 239 0.40 -0.18 -1.15
CA LEU A 239 0.28 -1.62 -1.31
C LEU A 239 -1.14 -1.99 -1.76
N MET A 240 -2.17 -1.51 -1.08
CA MET A 240 -3.56 -1.82 -1.42
C MET A 240 -3.92 -1.35 -2.83
N ASN A 241 -3.55 -0.13 -3.20
CA ASN A 241 -3.84 0.39 -4.53
C ASN A 241 -3.10 -0.40 -5.62
N SER A 242 -1.83 -0.75 -5.41
CA SER A 242 -1.10 -1.58 -6.39
C SER A 242 -1.67 -3.00 -6.50
N MET A 243 -2.17 -3.56 -5.39
CA MET A 243 -2.75 -4.90 -5.35
C MET A 243 -4.11 -5.00 -6.04
N PHE A 244 -4.93 -3.95 -5.88
CA PHE A 244 -6.29 -3.90 -6.40
C PHE A 244 -6.44 -2.99 -7.62
N MET A 245 -5.35 -2.48 -8.19
CA MET A 245 -5.34 -1.50 -9.29
C MET A 245 -6.29 -1.88 -10.43
N ASP A 246 -6.33 -3.16 -10.79
CA ASP A 246 -7.16 -3.68 -11.88
C ASP A 246 -8.67 -3.67 -11.56
N TYR A 247 -9.03 -3.57 -10.27
CA TYR A 247 -10.39 -3.65 -9.73
C TYR A 247 -10.88 -2.32 -9.14
N LEU A 248 -9.96 -1.38 -8.86
CA LEU A 248 -10.27 -0.03 -8.40
C LEU A 248 -11.20 0.66 -9.39
N ASP A 249 -12.17 1.40 -8.85
CA ASP A 249 -13.19 2.14 -9.60
C ASP A 249 -14.09 1.30 -10.53
N LYS A 250 -13.97 -0.04 -10.48
CA LYS A 250 -14.85 -0.97 -11.22
C LYS A 250 -15.84 -1.65 -10.27
N PHE A 251 -15.31 -2.28 -9.23
CA PHE A 251 -16.11 -3.01 -8.23
C PHE A 251 -15.46 -3.01 -6.83
N VAL A 252 -14.27 -2.42 -6.69
CA VAL A 252 -13.54 -2.29 -5.42
C VAL A 252 -13.24 -0.82 -5.13
N VAL A 253 -13.46 -0.41 -3.89
CA VAL A 253 -12.90 0.82 -3.32
C VAL A 253 -12.09 0.42 -2.09
N VAL A 254 -10.83 0.84 -2.03
CA VAL A 254 -9.98 0.56 -0.87
C VAL A 254 -9.70 1.85 -0.12
N PHE A 255 -9.84 1.77 1.21
CA PHE A 255 -9.42 2.82 2.10
C PHE A 255 -8.70 2.24 3.32
N ILE A 256 -7.39 2.43 3.30
CA ILE A 256 -6.43 1.91 4.26
C ILE A 256 -6.72 0.44 4.53
N ASP A 257 -7.26 0.07 5.69
CA ASP A 257 -7.55 -1.32 6.06
C ASP A 257 -8.95 -1.82 5.64
N ASP A 258 -9.82 -0.95 5.14
CA ASP A 258 -11.17 -1.32 4.69
C ASP A 258 -11.23 -1.50 3.17
N ILE A 259 -11.80 -2.63 2.75
CA ILE A 259 -12.05 -2.96 1.34
C ILE A 259 -13.55 -3.03 1.12
N LEU A 260 -14.10 -2.06 0.38
CA LEU A 260 -15.49 -2.06 -0.05
C LEU A 260 -15.60 -2.75 -1.42
N ILE A 261 -16.50 -3.71 -1.52
CA ILE A 261 -16.79 -4.46 -2.75
C ILE A 261 -18.26 -4.22 -3.10
N TYR A 262 -18.55 -3.79 -4.32
CA TYR A 262 -19.90 -3.50 -4.78
C TYR A 262 -20.18 -4.14 -6.13
N SER A 263 -21.43 -4.48 -6.42
CA SER A 263 -21.82 -5.24 -7.62
C SER A 263 -23.28 -4.98 -7.96
N LYS A 264 -23.70 -5.22 -9.21
CA LYS A 264 -25.09 -4.97 -9.63
C LYS A 264 -26.01 -6.14 -9.30
N THR A 265 -25.47 -7.36 -9.33
CA THR A 265 -26.20 -8.60 -9.05
C THR A 265 -25.46 -9.46 -8.04
N GLU A 266 -26.18 -10.39 -7.40
CA GLU A 266 -25.62 -11.33 -6.43
C GLU A 266 -24.58 -12.26 -7.07
N ALA A 267 -24.84 -12.74 -8.30
CA ALA A 267 -23.92 -13.59 -9.05
C ALA A 267 -22.61 -12.87 -9.40
N GLU A 268 -22.68 -11.60 -9.83
CA GLU A 268 -21.48 -10.78 -10.02
C GLU A 268 -20.73 -10.57 -8.71
N HIS A 269 -21.45 -10.38 -7.60
CA HIS A 269 -20.85 -10.15 -6.29
C HIS A 269 -20.04 -11.36 -5.81
N GLU A 270 -20.56 -12.58 -6.02
CA GLU A 270 -19.83 -13.81 -5.71
C GLU A 270 -18.50 -13.90 -6.46
N GLU A 271 -18.50 -13.56 -7.75
CA GLU A 271 -17.27 -13.55 -8.55
C GLU A 271 -16.29 -12.47 -8.10
N HIS A 272 -16.78 -11.26 -7.82
CA HIS A 272 -15.95 -10.18 -7.29
C HIS A 272 -15.30 -10.54 -5.94
N LEU A 273 -16.05 -11.17 -5.04
CA LEU A 273 -15.52 -11.70 -3.77
C LEU A 273 -14.42 -12.73 -4.03
N ARG A 274 -14.63 -13.65 -4.97
CA ARG A 274 -13.63 -14.66 -5.36
C ARG A 274 -12.33 -14.01 -5.85
N LEU A 275 -12.42 -13.00 -6.72
CA LEU A 275 -11.26 -12.25 -7.22
C LEU A 275 -10.50 -11.52 -6.10
N VAL A 276 -11.22 -10.87 -5.18
CA VAL A 276 -10.60 -10.15 -4.06
C VAL A 276 -9.92 -11.11 -3.09
N PHE A 277 -10.59 -12.20 -2.70
CA PHE A 277 -10.01 -13.20 -1.80
C PHE A 277 -8.81 -13.94 -2.40
N GLN A 278 -8.83 -14.23 -3.70
CA GLN A 278 -7.65 -14.77 -4.38
C GLN A 278 -6.46 -13.80 -4.33
N ARG A 279 -6.72 -12.49 -4.52
CA ARG A 279 -5.68 -11.46 -4.45
C ARG A 279 -5.10 -11.33 -3.04
N LEU A 280 -5.95 -11.31 -2.01
CA LEU A 280 -5.52 -11.33 -0.61
C LEU A 280 -4.70 -12.59 -0.27
N ARG A 281 -5.17 -13.78 -0.70
CA ARG A 281 -4.49 -15.05 -0.50
C ARG A 281 -3.10 -15.06 -1.15
N LYS A 282 -2.99 -14.61 -2.40
CA LYS A 282 -1.72 -14.55 -3.15
C LYS A 282 -0.66 -13.73 -2.39
N HIS A 283 -1.08 -12.63 -1.77
CA HIS A 283 -0.18 -11.73 -1.05
C HIS A 283 -0.11 -11.98 0.46
N LYS A 284 -0.73 -13.06 0.95
CA LYS A 284 -0.76 -13.45 2.37
C LYS A 284 -1.27 -12.33 3.28
N LEU A 285 -2.29 -11.62 2.81
CA LEU A 285 -3.04 -10.65 3.61
C LEU A 285 -4.29 -11.31 4.17
N TYR A 286 -4.61 -10.98 5.41
CA TYR A 286 -5.68 -11.63 6.16
C TYR A 286 -6.70 -10.59 6.63
N ALA A 287 -7.97 -10.83 6.29
CA ALA A 287 -9.10 -10.08 6.79
C ALA A 287 -9.63 -10.73 8.09
N LYS A 288 -10.04 -9.92 9.06
CA LYS A 288 -10.64 -10.41 10.29
C LYS A 288 -12.15 -10.61 10.08
N PHE A 289 -12.59 -11.86 9.90
CA PHE A 289 -13.99 -12.19 9.61
C PHE A 289 -15.00 -11.55 10.56
N SER A 290 -14.69 -11.45 11.86
CA SER A 290 -15.57 -10.82 12.87
C SER A 290 -15.80 -9.30 12.67
N LYS A 291 -15.11 -8.68 11.71
CA LYS A 291 -15.25 -7.27 11.33
C LYS A 291 -15.73 -7.10 9.89
N CYS A 292 -16.01 -8.20 9.19
CA CYS A 292 -16.48 -8.16 7.81
C CYS A 292 -18.00 -8.28 7.78
N GLU A 293 -18.62 -7.50 6.90
CA GLU A 293 -20.06 -7.56 6.63
C GLU A 293 -20.24 -8.01 5.17
N PHE A 294 -21.19 -8.90 4.92
CA PHE A 294 -21.43 -9.50 3.60
C PHE A 294 -22.92 -9.44 3.27
N TRP A 295 -23.25 -9.35 1.97
CA TRP A 295 -24.62 -9.41 1.46
C TRP A 295 -25.56 -8.37 2.07
N ILE A 296 -25.05 -7.15 2.25
CA ILE A 296 -25.81 -6.01 2.77
C ILE A 296 -26.20 -5.07 1.64
N ASP A 297 -27.43 -4.58 1.70
CA ASP A 297 -27.97 -3.59 0.74
C ASP A 297 -27.53 -2.15 1.08
N GLU A 298 -27.12 -1.91 2.33
CA GLU A 298 -26.61 -0.64 2.83
C GLU A 298 -25.36 -0.87 3.67
N VAL A 299 -24.29 -0.13 3.39
CA VAL A 299 -23.03 -0.24 4.11
C VAL A 299 -22.56 1.12 4.61
N ARG A 300 -22.04 1.16 5.84
CA ARG A 300 -21.37 2.34 6.38
C ARG A 300 -19.91 2.31 5.95
N PHE A 301 -19.49 3.29 5.17
CA PHE A 301 -18.13 3.37 4.67
C PHE A 301 -17.65 4.83 4.68
N LEU A 302 -16.53 5.11 5.33
CA LEU A 302 -15.92 6.44 5.40
C LEU A 302 -16.85 7.57 5.89
N GLY A 303 -17.69 7.29 6.89
CA GLY A 303 -18.66 8.27 7.41
C GLY A 303 -19.84 8.55 6.48
N HIS A 304 -20.02 7.74 5.44
CA HIS A 304 -21.16 7.74 4.56
C HIS A 304 -21.95 6.44 4.69
N VAL A 305 -23.24 6.49 4.35
CA VAL A 305 -24.05 5.29 4.09
C VAL A 305 -24.16 5.14 2.57
N ILE A 306 -23.73 4.01 2.05
CA ILE A 306 -23.81 3.68 0.63
C ILE A 306 -24.93 2.67 0.48
N SER A 307 -25.93 2.98 -0.34
CA SER A 307 -27.06 2.11 -0.64
C SER A 307 -27.39 2.11 -2.14
N LYS A 308 -28.37 1.30 -2.54
CA LYS A 308 -28.95 1.30 -3.89
C LYS A 308 -29.41 2.70 -4.34
N GLY A 309 -29.85 3.56 -3.41
CA GLY A 309 -30.33 4.91 -3.69
C GLY A 309 -29.22 5.95 -3.88
N GLY A 310 -27.98 5.63 -3.54
CA GLY A 310 -26.83 6.54 -3.62
C GLY A 310 -26.03 6.62 -2.32
N ILE A 311 -25.33 7.74 -2.15
CA ILE A 311 -24.48 8.03 -1.00
C ILE A 311 -25.20 9.04 -0.10
N ALA A 312 -25.39 8.68 1.16
CA ALA A 312 -25.94 9.54 2.21
C ALA A 312 -24.91 9.81 3.33
N VAL A 313 -25.20 10.77 4.18
CA VAL A 313 -24.39 11.07 5.38
C VAL A 313 -24.69 10.06 6.49
N ASP A 314 -23.68 9.58 7.23
CA ASP A 314 -23.92 8.68 8.37
C ASP A 314 -24.79 9.36 9.46
N PRO A 315 -25.94 8.79 9.86
CA PRO A 315 -26.82 9.34 10.88
C PRO A 315 -26.14 9.63 12.23
N SER A 316 -25.11 8.86 12.60
CA SER A 316 -24.32 9.09 13.81
C SER A 316 -23.48 10.38 13.74
N LYS A 317 -23.04 10.76 12.53
CA LYS A 317 -22.33 12.02 12.29
C LYS A 317 -23.32 13.17 12.21
N VAL A 318 -24.50 12.96 11.64
CA VAL A 318 -25.61 13.91 11.68
C VAL A 318 -25.99 14.23 13.14
N SER A 319 -26.21 13.22 13.99
CA SER A 319 -26.57 13.43 15.39
C SER A 319 -25.49 14.17 16.18
N THR A 320 -24.21 13.88 15.90
CA THR A 320 -23.08 14.61 16.50
C THR A 320 -23.12 16.10 16.14
N VAL A 321 -23.44 16.44 14.89
CA VAL A 321 -23.55 17.84 14.44
C VAL A 321 -24.80 18.52 14.99
N THR A 322 -25.95 17.82 15.03
CA THR A 322 -27.19 18.35 15.60
C THR A 322 -27.04 18.71 17.08
N ASN A 323 -26.33 17.87 17.84
CA ASN A 323 -26.07 18.09 19.26
C ASN A 323 -24.81 18.94 19.54
N TRP A 324 -24.18 19.48 18.49
CA TRP A 324 -22.99 20.31 18.66
C TRP A 324 -23.34 21.60 19.39
N LYS A 325 -22.62 21.87 20.50
CA LYS A 325 -22.76 23.09 21.30
C LYS A 325 -22.14 24.27 20.58
N VAL A 326 -22.66 25.47 20.83
CA VAL A 326 -22.10 26.70 20.25
C VAL A 326 -20.61 26.80 20.63
N PRO A 327 -19.70 26.90 19.64
CA PRO A 327 -18.28 27.05 19.89
C PRO A 327 -17.94 28.34 20.67
N GLU A 328 -17.14 28.22 21.71
CA GLU A 328 -16.70 29.37 22.53
C GLU A 328 -15.26 29.78 22.22
N ILE A 329 -14.50 28.91 21.54
CA ILE A 329 -13.10 29.15 21.19
C ILE A 329 -12.79 28.84 19.72
N PRO A 330 -11.79 29.50 19.09
CA PRO A 330 -11.41 29.24 17.70
C PRO A 330 -11.07 27.77 17.39
N LYS A 331 -10.54 27.04 18.38
CA LYS A 331 -10.22 25.61 18.24
C LYS A 331 -11.47 24.76 17.98
N GLU A 332 -12.58 25.07 18.65
CA GLU A 332 -13.87 24.38 18.48
C GLU A 332 -14.51 24.72 17.14
N VAL A 333 -14.42 26.00 16.73
CA VAL A 333 -14.85 26.44 15.40
C VAL A 333 -14.13 25.67 14.29
N ARG A 334 -12.80 25.49 14.40
CA ARG A 334 -12.04 24.65 13.44
C ARG A 334 -12.51 23.20 13.43
N GLY A 335 -12.81 22.63 14.61
CA GLY A 335 -13.34 21.27 14.71
C GLY A 335 -14.69 21.12 14.00
N PHE A 336 -15.61 22.04 14.28
CA PHE A 336 -16.94 22.09 13.66
C PHE A 336 -16.86 22.25 12.13
N LEU A 337 -16.13 23.27 11.66
CA LEU A 337 -15.95 23.51 10.22
C LEU A 337 -15.19 22.39 9.53
N GLY A 338 -14.27 21.71 10.22
CA GLY A 338 -13.60 20.52 9.72
C GLY A 338 -14.56 19.38 9.42
N LEU A 339 -15.48 19.10 10.36
CA LEU A 339 -16.49 18.06 10.20
C LEU A 339 -17.54 18.41 9.14
N ILE A 340 -18.13 19.61 9.19
CA ILE A 340 -19.13 20.01 8.19
C ILE A 340 -18.48 20.16 6.81
N GLY A 341 -17.25 20.66 6.75
CA GLY A 341 -16.49 20.77 5.51
C GLY A 341 -16.25 19.42 4.82
N TYR A 342 -16.20 18.31 5.56
CA TYR A 342 -16.16 16.97 5.00
C TYR A 342 -17.41 16.64 4.17
N TYR A 343 -18.57 17.11 4.64
CA TYR A 343 -19.87 16.94 3.98
C TYR A 343 -20.27 18.11 3.07
N ARG A 344 -19.34 19.01 2.74
CA ARG A 344 -19.62 20.21 1.91
C ARG A 344 -20.37 19.91 0.60
N ARG A 345 -20.16 18.71 0.02
CA ARG A 345 -20.80 18.28 -1.24
C ARG A 345 -22.32 18.10 -1.12
N PHE A 346 -22.82 17.91 0.10
CA PHE A 346 -24.24 17.76 0.42
C PHE A 346 -24.90 19.11 0.75
N ILE A 347 -24.11 20.17 0.94
CA ILE A 347 -24.59 21.49 1.37
C ILE A 347 -24.43 22.47 0.22
N GLU A 348 -25.54 22.79 -0.43
CA GLU A 348 -25.57 23.80 -1.47
C GLU A 348 -25.12 25.17 -0.93
N ASN A 349 -24.30 25.88 -1.70
CA ASN A 349 -23.75 27.19 -1.32
C ASN A 349 -22.96 27.19 0.00
N PHE A 350 -22.38 26.06 0.41
CA PHE A 350 -21.63 25.90 1.67
C PHE A 350 -20.69 27.08 1.97
N SER A 351 -19.86 27.50 1.01
CA SER A 351 -18.90 28.59 1.20
C SER A 351 -19.54 29.94 1.57
N LYS A 352 -20.75 30.23 1.06
CA LYS A 352 -21.48 31.46 1.39
C LYS A 352 -22.03 31.39 2.80
N ILE A 353 -22.61 30.24 3.17
CA ILE A 353 -23.23 30.02 4.48
C ILE A 353 -22.16 29.97 5.58
N ALA A 354 -21.03 29.30 5.33
CA ALA A 354 -19.96 29.15 6.31
C ALA A 354 -19.13 30.42 6.53
N LYS A 355 -19.26 31.44 5.65
CA LYS A 355 -18.42 32.65 5.67
C LYS A 355 -18.38 33.36 7.04
N PRO A 356 -19.52 33.61 7.72
CA PRO A 356 -19.52 34.29 9.02
C PRO A 356 -18.82 33.48 10.12
N VAL A 357 -18.85 32.16 10.04
CA VAL A 357 -18.19 31.27 11.01
C VAL A 357 -16.70 31.14 10.69
N THR A 358 -16.32 31.12 9.40
CA THR A 358 -14.92 31.09 8.99
C THR A 358 -14.17 32.37 9.31
N SER A 359 -14.83 33.53 9.34
CA SER A 359 -14.18 34.81 9.69
C SER A 359 -13.66 34.84 11.13
N LEU A 360 -14.24 34.02 12.04
CA LEU A 360 -13.72 33.84 13.40
C LEU A 360 -12.34 33.16 13.46
N LEU A 361 -11.87 32.62 12.33
CA LEU A 361 -10.58 31.94 12.21
C LEU A 361 -9.52 32.80 11.49
N GLU A 362 -9.88 34.01 11.06
CA GLU A 362 -8.95 34.92 10.41
C GLU A 362 -7.86 35.39 11.39
N LYS A 363 -6.69 35.72 10.83
CA LYS A 363 -5.55 36.16 11.62
C LYS A 363 -5.90 37.51 12.27
N ASP A 364 -5.67 37.62 13.58
CA ASP A 364 -5.94 38.82 14.40
C ASP A 364 -7.43 39.19 14.53
N ALA A 365 -8.35 38.28 14.14
CA ALA A 365 -9.78 38.47 14.35
C ALA A 365 -10.16 38.30 15.83
N GLU A 366 -10.94 39.24 16.36
CA GLU A 366 -11.54 39.13 17.68
C GLU A 366 -12.64 38.07 17.66
N PHE A 367 -12.61 37.15 18.62
CA PHE A 367 -13.64 36.11 18.72
C PHE A 367 -14.94 36.72 19.26
N LYS A 368 -15.82 37.13 18.34
CA LYS A 368 -17.16 37.65 18.64
C LYS A 368 -18.22 36.78 17.99
N TRP A 369 -18.94 36.03 18.83
CA TRP A 369 -20.09 35.25 18.36
C TRP A 369 -21.33 36.15 18.31
N THR A 370 -21.74 36.57 17.11
CA THR A 370 -22.92 37.41 16.90
C THR A 370 -24.07 36.62 16.26
N ASP A 371 -25.22 37.26 16.09
CA ASP A 371 -26.39 36.67 15.42
C ASP A 371 -26.06 36.15 14.01
N ALA A 372 -25.12 36.78 13.30
CA ALA A 372 -24.69 36.32 11.98
C ALA A 372 -23.94 34.97 12.04
N GLN A 373 -23.11 34.76 13.07
CA GLN A 373 -22.43 33.49 13.31
C GLN A 373 -23.42 32.42 13.77
N GLN A 374 -24.35 32.78 14.66
CA GLN A 374 -25.38 31.87 15.15
C GLN A 374 -26.29 31.40 14.00
N ALA A 375 -26.77 32.31 13.16
CA ALA A 375 -27.60 31.98 12.00
C ALA A 375 -26.86 31.07 11.01
N ALA A 376 -25.59 31.36 10.73
CA ALA A 376 -24.76 30.51 9.88
C ALA A 376 -24.54 29.11 10.49
N PHE A 377 -24.29 29.03 11.80
CA PHE A 377 -24.11 27.78 12.54
C PHE A 377 -25.37 26.91 12.48
N ASP A 378 -26.54 27.50 12.75
CA ASP A 378 -27.82 26.78 12.75
C ASP A 378 -28.23 26.35 11.33
N GLU A 379 -28.00 27.19 10.31
CA GLU A 379 -28.27 26.84 8.92
C GLU A 379 -27.36 25.70 8.44
N LEU A 380 -26.07 25.70 8.82
CA LEU A 380 -25.16 24.59 8.52
C LEU A 380 -25.60 23.28 9.18
N LYS A 381 -26.09 23.33 10.43
CA LYS A 381 -26.64 22.16 11.12
C LYS A 381 -27.89 21.64 10.41
N LYS A 382 -28.81 22.54 10.07
CA LYS A 382 -30.06 22.21 9.36
C LYS A 382 -29.81 21.59 7.99
N ARG A 383 -28.89 22.15 7.19
CA ARG A 383 -28.56 21.62 5.85
C ARG A 383 -27.95 20.23 5.90
N LEU A 384 -27.24 19.89 6.97
CA LEU A 384 -26.69 18.55 7.14
C LEU A 384 -27.76 17.53 7.56
N THR A 385 -28.77 17.94 8.34
CA THR A 385 -29.89 17.04 8.71
C THR A 385 -30.86 16.83 7.57
N THR A 386 -31.01 17.79 6.66
CA THR A 386 -31.84 17.69 5.44
C THR A 386 -31.03 17.37 4.18
N ALA A 387 -29.78 16.91 4.34
CA ALA A 387 -28.88 16.62 3.24
C ALA A 387 -29.50 15.63 2.25
N PRO A 388 -29.51 15.92 0.93
CA PRO A 388 -30.05 15.01 -0.06
C PRO A 388 -29.14 13.79 -0.23
N VAL A 389 -29.72 12.66 -0.66
CA VAL A 389 -28.93 11.50 -1.11
C VAL A 389 -28.27 11.86 -2.44
N LEU A 390 -26.95 11.75 -2.52
CA LEU A 390 -26.22 11.98 -3.76
C LEU A 390 -26.21 10.70 -4.59
N THR A 391 -26.70 10.76 -5.82
CA THR A 391 -26.58 9.65 -6.76
C THR A 391 -25.13 9.48 -7.19
N LEU A 392 -24.73 8.24 -7.44
CA LEU A 392 -23.41 7.95 -8.01
C LEU A 392 -23.35 8.54 -9.43
N PRO A 393 -22.21 9.12 -9.85
CA PRO A 393 -22.05 9.64 -11.20
C PRO A 393 -22.29 8.51 -12.21
N ASP A 394 -23.31 8.67 -13.05
CA ASP A 394 -23.58 7.74 -14.14
C ASP A 394 -22.66 8.11 -15.31
N GLN A 395 -21.69 7.24 -15.62
CA GLN A 395 -20.75 7.47 -16.72
C GLN A 395 -21.43 7.55 -18.09
N GLN A 396 -22.70 7.13 -18.21
CA GLN A 396 -23.47 7.23 -19.45
C GLN A 396 -24.31 8.51 -19.56
N ARG A 397 -24.36 9.35 -18.52
CA ARG A 397 -25.30 10.48 -18.44
C ARG A 397 -24.69 11.87 -18.61
N ASN A 398 -23.44 11.94 -19.08
CA ASN A 398 -22.78 13.19 -19.47
C ASN A 398 -22.67 13.28 -21.00
N SER A 399 -23.72 13.80 -21.63
CA SER A 399 -23.71 14.42 -22.96
C SER A 399 -24.61 15.64 -22.93
#